data_AF-A0A830BQU8-F1
#
_entry.id   AF-A0A830BQU8-F1
#
_cell.length_a   1.000
_cell.length_b   1.000
_cell.length_c   1.000
_cell.angle_alpha   90.00
_cell.angle_beta   90.00
_cell.angle_gamma   90.00
#
_symmetry.space_group_name_H-M   'P 1'
#
loop_
_entity.id
_entity.type
_entity.pdbx_description
1 polymer ?
#
loop_
_entity_poly.entity_id
_entity_poly.type
_entity_poly.pdbx_seq_one_letter_code
_entity_poly.pdbx_strand_id
1 'polypeptide(L)'
;AWGRRVKLALQTAKAIGTLHSSNPPVIDRDIKSANVLIDQNSNARLGDFGLSLRCVDDYRLRSTLPAGTIGYLDPCYSPLTI
;
A
#
# COMPACT_ATOMS: atom_id res chain seq x y z
N ALA A 1 -16.39 -5.36 16.75
CA ALA A 1 -16.21 -6.83 16.84
C ALA A 1 -15.05 -7.29 15.97
N TRP A 2 -14.38 -8.39 16.36
CA TRP A 2 -13.22 -8.92 15.63
C TRP A 2 -13.53 -9.31 14.19
N GLY A 3 -14.69 -9.90 13.93
CA GLY A 3 -15.12 -10.25 12.56
C GLY A 3 -15.14 -9.06 11.59
N ARG A 4 -15.49 -7.86 12.07
CA ARG A 4 -15.40 -6.64 11.26
C ARG A 4 -13.95 -6.30 10.89
N ARG A 5 -13.01 -6.45 11.82
CA ARG A 5 -11.58 -6.18 11.56
C ARG A 5 -11.01 -7.16 10.53
N VAL A 6 -11.35 -8.44 10.62
CA VAL A 6 -10.95 -9.46 9.64
C VAL A 6 -11.53 -9.14 8.26
N LYS A 7 -12.81 -8.75 8.18
CA LYS A 7 -13.43 -8.31 6.92
C LYS A 7 -12.67 -7.14 6.29
N LEU A 8 -12.36 -6.10 7.06
CA LEU A 8 -11.64 -4.92 6.57
C LEU A 8 -10.23 -5.27 6.10
N ALA A 9 -9.48 -6.06 6.89
CA ALA A 9 -8.13 -6.52 6.51
C ALA A 9 -8.14 -7.33 5.21
N LEU A 10 -9.11 -8.24 5.05
CA LEU A 10 -9.27 -9.01 3.80
C LEU A 10 -9.57 -8.11 2.60
N GLN A 11 -10.42 -7.10 2.77
CA GLN A 11 -10.73 -6.14 1.71
C GLN A 11 -9.51 -5.29 1.34
N THR A 12 -8.75 -4.81 2.32
CA THR A 12 -7.49 -4.09 2.09
C THR A 12 -6.48 -4.97 1.35
N ALA A 13 -6.29 -6.22 1.77
CA ALA A 13 -5.39 -7.16 1.10
C ALA A 13 -5.79 -7.42 -0.36
N LYS A 14 -7.10 -7.54 -0.64
CA LYS A 14 -7.63 -7.66 -2.01
C LYS A 14 -7.31 -6.42 -2.84
N ALA A 15 -7.51 -5.22 -2.30
CA ALA A 15 -7.19 -3.97 -3.00
C ALA A 15 -5.70 -3.89 -3.35
N ILE A 16 -4.81 -4.21 -2.40
CA ILE A 16 -3.36 -4.28 -2.63
C ILE A 16 -3.04 -5.32 -3.72
N GLY A 17 -3.65 -6.50 -3.65
CA GLY A 17 -3.47 -7.54 -4.66
C GLY A 17 -3.89 -7.10 -6.07
N THR A 18 -4.96 -6.33 -6.19
CA THR A 18 -5.40 -5.75 -7.47
C THR A 18 -4.38 -4.76 -8.03
N LEU A 19 -3.77 -3.92 -7.19
CA LEU A 19 -2.71 -2.99 -7.61
C LEU A 19 -1.45 -3.73 -8.06
N HIS A 20 -1.02 -4.75 -7.31
CA HIS A 20 0.17 -5.52 -7.67
C HIS A 20 -0.05 -6.37 -8.94
N SER A 21 -1.28 -6.78 -9.20
CA SER A 21 -1.65 -7.56 -10.40
C SER A 21 -1.95 -6.68 -11.63
N SER A 22 -1.93 -5.35 -11.50
CA SER A 22 -2.16 -4.48 -12.65
C SER A 22 -0.98 -4.58 -13.63
N ASN A 23 -1.23 -4.22 -14.90
CA ASN A 23 -0.16 -4.12 -15.90
C ASN A 23 -0.09 -2.69 -16.46
N PRO A 24 0.96 -1.91 -16.13
CA PRO A 24 2.08 -2.24 -15.25
C PRO A 24 1.65 -2.32 -13.76
N PRO A 25 2.38 -3.06 -12.91
CA PRO A 25 2.10 -3.13 -11.47
C PRO A 25 2.14 -1.77 -10.81
N VAL A 26 1.29 -1.55 -9.81
CA VAL A 26 1.31 -0.33 -8.98
C VAL A 26 1.70 -0.69 -7.55
N ILE A 27 2.75 -0.05 -7.04
CA ILE A 27 3.21 -0.18 -5.66
C ILE A 27 2.78 1.07 -4.89
N ASP A 28 1.94 0.92 -3.87
CA ASP A 28 1.36 2.06 -3.14
C ASP A 28 2.39 2.87 -2.32
N ARG A 29 3.31 2.15 -1.66
CA ARG A 29 4.39 2.63 -0.78
C ARG A 29 3.97 3.33 0.52
N ASP A 30 2.69 3.57 0.80
CA ASP A 30 2.23 4.19 2.05
C ASP A 30 1.04 3.47 2.70
N ILE A 31 1.11 2.14 2.76
CA ILE A 31 0.07 1.31 3.39
C ILE A 31 0.12 1.50 4.91
N LYS A 32 -0.90 2.19 5.44
CA LYS A 32 -1.14 2.39 6.88
C LYS A 32 -2.64 2.45 7.18
N SER A 33 -3.01 2.24 8.43
CA SER A 33 -4.43 2.27 8.85
C SER A 33 -5.10 3.61 8.56
N ALA A 34 -4.37 4.73 8.63
CA ALA A 34 -4.88 6.07 8.28
C ALA A 34 -5.29 6.21 6.79
N ASN A 35 -4.71 5.38 5.91
CA ASN A 35 -5.00 5.37 4.46
C ASN A 35 -6.02 4.28 4.07
N VAL A 36 -6.55 3.53 5.04
CA VAL A 36 -7.65 2.57 4.83
C VAL A 36 -8.97 3.22 5.25
N LEU A 37 -9.71 3.71 4.25
CA LEU A 37 -10.98 4.39 4.45
C LEU A 37 -12.11 3.37 4.61
N ILE A 38 -13.16 3.74 5.35
CA ILE A 38 -14.37 2.93 5.52
C ILE A 38 -15.53 3.66 4.86
N ASP A 39 -16.18 3.01 3.89
CA ASP A 39 -17.34 3.59 3.22
C ASP A 39 -18.65 3.40 4.00
N GLN A 40 -19.74 4.00 3.50
CA GLN A 40 -21.08 3.91 4.08
C GLN A 40 -21.60 2.47 4.24
N ASN A 41 -21.07 1.52 3.47
CA ASN A 41 -21.43 0.11 3.50
C ASN A 41 -20.52 -0.71 4.43
N SER A 42 -19.70 -0.05 5.25
CA SER A 42 -18.70 -0.68 6.12
C SER A 42 -17.74 -1.60 5.36
N ASN A 43 -17.30 -1.14 4.18
CA ASN A 43 -16.24 -1.78 3.41
C ASN A 43 -14.96 -0.95 3.46
N ALA A 44 -13.81 -1.63 3.46
CA ALA A 44 -12.52 -0.97 3.35
C ALA A 44 -12.27 -0.51 1.90
N ARG A 45 -11.68 0.68 1.76
CA ARG A 45 -11.18 1.26 0.51
C ARG A 45 -9.77 1.78 0.76
N LEU A 46 -8.83 1.43 -0.11
CA LEU A 46 -7.50 2.00 -0.04
C LEU A 46 -7.55 3.43 -0.62
N GLY A 47 -6.94 4.37 0.09
CA GLY A 47 -6.82 5.76 -0.30
C GLY A 47 -5.37 6.25 -0.24
N ASP A 48 -5.18 7.49 -0.65
CA ASP A 48 -3.88 8.20 -0.70
C ASP A 48 -2.80 7.49 -1.53
N PHE A 49 -2.84 7.75 -2.84
CA PHE A 49 -1.88 7.23 -3.81
C PHE A 49 -0.73 8.23 -4.10
N GLY A 50 -0.54 9.24 -3.24
CA GLY A 50 0.43 10.31 -3.48
C GLY A 50 1.88 9.84 -3.59
N LEU A 51 2.19 8.68 -2.99
CA LEU A 51 3.52 8.05 -3.05
C LEU A 51 3.56 6.84 -3.99
N SER A 52 2.47 6.50 -4.67
CA SER A 52 2.40 5.28 -5.47
C SER A 52 3.28 5.34 -6.71
N LEU A 53 3.85 4.18 -7.06
CA LEU A 53 4.69 4.01 -8.25
C LEU A 53 4.08 2.98 -9.19
N ARG A 54 3.87 3.41 -10.43
CA ARG A 54 3.54 2.51 -11.54
C ARG A 54 4.85 1.97 -12.12
N CYS A 55 5.11 0.69 -11.90
CA CYS A 55 6.36 0.01 -12.26
C CYS A 55 6.27 -0.44 -13.72
N VAL A 56 6.56 0.48 -14.65
CA VAL A 56 6.64 0.19 -16.09
C VAL A 56 7.84 -0.71 -16.40
N ASP A 57 8.91 -0.57 -15.61
CA ASP A 57 10.10 -1.41 -15.59
C ASP A 57 10.64 -1.51 -14.16
N ASP A 58 11.51 -2.49 -13.92
CA ASP A 58 12.19 -2.68 -12.63
C ASP A 58 13.12 -1.50 -12.28
N TYR A 59 13.58 -0.76 -13.30
CA TYR A 59 14.49 0.36 -13.12
C TYR A 59 13.82 1.51 -12.37
N ARG A 60 12.56 1.84 -12.67
CA ARG A 60 11.84 2.93 -12.02
C ARG A 60 11.68 2.70 -10.52
N LEU A 61 11.47 1.46 -10.09
CA LEU A 61 11.38 1.14 -8.66
C LEU A 61 12.73 1.34 -7.96
N ARG A 62 13.83 0.90 -8.56
CA ARG A 62 15.19 0.99 -8.00
C ARG A 62 15.77 2.41 -7.99
N SER A 63 15.37 3.23 -8.95
CA SER A 63 15.84 4.62 -9.10
C SER A 63 15.05 5.63 -8.28
N THR A 64 13.85 5.27 -7.80
CA THR A 64 13.04 6.16 -6.97
C THR A 64 13.49 6.08 -5.51
N LEU A 65 13.77 7.23 -4.91
CA LEU A 65 14.10 7.34 -3.49
C LEU A 65 13.03 6.68 -2.60
N PRO A 66 13.44 6.02 -1.51
CA PRO A 66 12.51 5.48 -0.52
C PRO A 66 11.57 6.58 -0.01
N ALA A 67 10.29 6.25 0.06
CA ALA A 67 9.24 7.13 0.56
C ALA A 67 8.17 6.28 1.25
N GLY A 68 7.53 6.85 2.27
CA GLY A 68 6.49 6.21 3.06
C GLY A 68 6.54 6.66 4.52
N THR A 69 5.68 6.07 5.34
CA THR A 69 5.60 6.41 6.76
C THR A 69 6.62 5.63 7.60
N ILE A 70 7.42 6.34 8.41
CA ILE A 70 8.38 5.73 9.35
C ILE A 70 7.64 4.73 10.28
N GLY A 71 8.21 3.54 10.46
CA GLY A 71 7.60 2.43 11.22
C GLY A 71 6.70 1.51 10.39
N TYR A 72 6.30 1.92 9.18
CA TYR A 72 5.60 1.08 8.20
C TYR A 72 6.48 0.72 7.00
N LEU A 73 7.58 1.45 6.80
CA LEU A 73 8.56 1.19 5.75
C LEU A 73 9.24 -0.17 5.92
N ASP A 74 9.39 -0.88 4.81
CA ASP A 74 10.24 -2.07 4.73
C ASP A 74 11.71 -1.69 4.98
N PRO A 75 12.40 -2.27 5.98
CA PRO A 75 13.81 -2.01 6.25
C PRO A 75 14.73 -2.26 5.05
N CYS A 76 14.39 -3.22 4.19
CA CYS A 76 15.14 -3.51 2.96
C CYS A 76 14.96 -2.42 1.90
N TYR A 77 13.85 -1.66 1.96
CA TYR A 77 13.58 -0.54 1.06
C TYR A 77 14.25 0.75 1.51
N SER A 78 14.39 0.96 2.82
CA SER A 78 15.07 2.13 3.41
C SER A 78 16.23 1.71 4.31
N PRO A 79 17.41 1.39 3.74
CA PRO A 79 18.57 0.92 4.50
C PRO A 79 19.18 1.97 5.46
N LEU A 80 18.71 3.23 5.42
CA LEU A 80 19.14 4.30 6.33
C LEU A 80 18.49 4.22 7.73
N THR A 81 17.85 3.09 8.06
CA THR A 81 17.19 2.88 9.36
C THR A 81 18.01 1.92 10.23
N ILE A 82 19.23 2.32 10.61
CA ILE A 82 19.96 1.81 11.78
C ILE A 82 20.64 3.00 12.46
#